data_AF-A0A2S3HPA4-F1
#
_entry.id   AF-A0A2S3HPA4-F1
#
_cell.length_a   1.000
_cell.length_b   1.000
_cell.length_c   1.000
_cell.angle_alpha   90.00
_cell.angle_beta   90.00
_cell.angle_gamma   90.00
#
_symmetry.space_group_name_H-M   'P 1'
#
loop_
_entity.id
_entity.type
_entity.pdbx_description
1 polymer ?
#
loop_
_entity_poly.entity_id
_entity_poly.type
_entity_poly.pdbx_seq_one_letter_code
_entity_poly.pdbx_strand_id
1 'polypeptide(L)' 'MAVIWEENTLYDYLLNPKKYIPGTKMVFPGLKRPQERAYLIAYLKNATA' A
#
# COMPACT_ATOMS: atom_id res chain seq x y z
N MET A 1 9.01 14.23 -7.70
CA MET A 1 7.91 13.43 -8.28
C MET A 1 7.04 12.92 -7.15
N ALA A 2 5.72 13.04 -7.29
CA ALA A 2 4.76 12.54 -6.31
C ALA A 2 4.22 11.16 -6.77
N VAL A 3 3.86 10.31 -5.83
CA VAL A 3 3.17 9.04 -6.10
C VAL A 3 1.68 9.35 -6.25
N ILE A 4 1.07 8.86 -7.33
CA ILE A 4 -0.39 8.86 -7.49
C ILE A 4 -0.91 7.58 -6.85
N TRP A 5 -1.80 7.70 -5.86
CA TRP A 5 -2.33 6.55 -5.12
C TRP A 5 -3.48 5.88 -5.87
N GLU A 6 -3.14 4.84 -6.61
CA GLU A 6 -4.05 3.92 -7.30
C GLU A 6 -3.86 2.49 -6.77
N GLU A 7 -4.78 1.58 -7.12
CA GLU A 7 -4.78 0.18 -6.65
C GLU A 7 -3.42 -0.50 -6.82
N ASN A 8 -2.79 -0.36 -7.99
CA ASN A 8 -1.48 -0.97 -8.27
C ASN A 8 -0.35 -0.36 -7.41
N THR A 9 -0.31 0.96 -7.29
CA THR A 9 0.71 1.65 -6.48
C THR A 9 0.55 1.36 -4.99
N LEU A 10 -0.69 1.27 -4.49
CA LEU A 10 -0.99 0.86 -3.13
C LEU A 10 -0.62 -0.60 -2.91
N TYR A 11 -0.87 -1.47 -3.89
CA TYR A 11 -0.52 -2.88 -3.80
C TYR A 11 0.99 -3.11 -3.61
N ASP A 12 1.82 -2.42 -4.40
CA ASP A 12 3.27 -2.49 -4.29
C ASP A 12 3.79 -1.83 -3.01
N TYR A 13 3.24 -0.67 -2.65
CA TYR A 13 3.58 0.03 -1.42
C TYR A 13 3.29 -0.82 -0.18
N LEU A 14 2.11 -1.44 -0.12
CA LEU A 14 1.68 -2.26 1.01
C LEU A 14 2.49 -3.56 1.14
N LEU A 15 3.20 -4.02 0.10
CA LEU A 15 4.08 -5.18 0.20
C LEU A 15 5.35 -4.86 1.02
N ASN A 16 5.94 -3.68 0.83
CA ASN A 16 7.11 -3.22 1.57
C ASN A 16 7.25 -1.67 1.49
N PRO A 17 6.63 -0.93 2.44
CA PRO A 17 6.63 0.54 2.42
C PRO A 17 8.03 1.15 2.42
N LYS A 18 8.96 0.58 3.22
CA LYS A 18 10.34 1.08 3.33
C LYS A 18 11.14 0.91 2.04
N LYS A 19 10.86 -0.16 1.28
CA LYS A 19 11.49 -0.39 -0.02
C LYS A 19 10.89 0.50 -1.11
N TYR A 20 9.58 0.68 -1.10
CA TYR A 20 8.89 1.49 -2.10
C TYR A 20 9.17 3.00 -1.92
N ILE A 21 9.16 3.49 -0.67
CA ILE A 21 9.54 4.87 -0.31
C ILE A 21 10.67 4.83 0.73
N PRO A 22 11.94 4.89 0.28
CA PRO A 22 13.08 5.00 1.19
C PRO A 22 12.97 6.23 2.09
N GLY A 23 13.19 6.05 3.39
CA GLY A 23 13.07 7.12 4.38
C GLY A 23 11.65 7.40 4.89
N THR A 24 10.64 6.62 4.48
CA THR A 24 9.30 6.71 5.07
C THR A 24 9.34 6.47 6.58
N LYS A 25 8.59 7.29 7.33
CA LYS A 25 8.44 7.14 8.78
C LYS A 25 7.44 6.05 9.17
N MET A 26 6.74 5.45 8.21
CA MET A 26 5.79 4.36 8.47
C MET A 26 6.54 3.10 8.91
N VAL A 27 6.39 2.71 10.18
CA VAL A 27 7.02 1.50 10.76
C VAL A 27 6.13 0.27 10.54
N PHE A 28 5.69 0.06 9.30
CA PHE A 28 4.86 -1.07 8.90
C PHE A 28 5.68 -2.09 8.09
N PRO A 29 5.70 -3.38 8.47
CA PRO A 29 6.49 -4.41 7.77
C PRO A 29 5.96 -4.79 6.37
N GLY A 30 4.72 -4.39 6.07
CA GLY A 30 4.01 -4.73 4.84
C GLY A 30 3.17 -6.00 4.96
N LEU A 31 2.16 -6.13 4.10
CA LEU A 31 1.30 -7.29 3.94
C LEU A 31 1.92 -8.24 2.91
N LYS A 32 2.36 -9.44 3.31
CA LYS A 32 3.01 -10.39 2.39
C LYS A 32 2.02 -11.19 1.57
N ARG A 33 0.87 -11.52 2.15
CA ARG A 33 -0.18 -12.30 1.48
C ARG A 33 -0.90 -11.44 0.43
N PRO A 34 -0.92 -11.86 -0.85
CA PRO A 34 -1.59 -11.13 -1.93
C PRO A 34 -3.06 -10.80 -1.64
N GLN A 35 -3.79 -11.75 -1.06
CA GLN A 35 -5.22 -11.60 -0.75
C GLN A 35 -5.47 -10.53 0.31
N GLU A 36 -4.63 -10.46 1.36
CA GLU A 36 -4.77 -9.45 2.42
C GLU A 36 -4.57 -8.03 1.86
N ARG A 37 -3.64 -7.85 0.92
CA ARG A 37 -3.48 -6.57 0.21
C ARG A 37 -4.71 -6.23 -0.61
N ALA A 38 -5.23 -7.18 -1.40
CA ALA A 38 -6.40 -6.97 -2.23
C ALA A 38 -7.64 -6.58 -1.40
N TYR A 39 -7.87 -7.27 -0.28
CA TYR A 39 -8.98 -6.95 0.61
C TYR A 39 -8.83 -5.58 1.27
N LEU A 40 -7.63 -5.23 1.74
CA LEU A 40 -7.39 -3.91 2.31
C LEU A 40 -7.61 -2.80 1.27
N ILE A 41 -7.12 -2.98 0.05
CA ILE A 41 -7.28 -2.00 -1.03
C ILE A 41 -8.76 -1.85 -1.41
N ALA A 42 -9.50 -2.96 -1.50
CA ALA A 42 -10.94 -2.91 -1.76
C ALA A 42 -11.69 -2.15 -0.66
N TYR A 43 -11.34 -2.39 0.61
CA TYR A 43 -11.91 -1.63 1.73
C TYR A 43 -11.55 -0.15 1.64
N LEU A 44 -10.27 0.20 1.43
CA LEU A 44 -9.82 1.59 1.32
C LEU A 44 -10.55 2.32 0.19
N LYS A 45 -10.67 1.69 -0.99
CA LYS A 45 -11.41 2.25 -2.13
C LYS A 45 -12.88 2.57 -1.77
N ASN A 46 -13.51 1.75 -0.94
CA ASN A 46 -14.88 1.99 -0.48
C ASN A 46 -14.95 3.04 0.65
N ALA A 47 -14.02 2.98 1.60
CA ALA A 47 -14.04 3.79 2.82
C ALA A 47 -13.52 5.23 2.62
N THR A 48 -12.77 5.50 1.55
CA THR A 48 -12.20 6.81 1.24
C THR A 48 -12.72 7.41 -0.07
N ALA A 49 -13.84 6.90 -0.57
CA ALA A 49 -14.54 7.41 -1.75
C ALA A 49 -15.21 8.77 -1.50
#